data_AF-A0A2E9WGT1-F1
#
_entry.id   AF-A0A2E9WGT1-F1
#
_cell.length_a   1.000
_cell.length_b   1.000
_cell.length_c   1.000
_cell.angle_alpha   90.00
_cell.angle_beta   90.00
_cell.angle_gamma   90.00
#
_symmetry.space_group_name_H-M   'P 1'
#
loop_
_entity.id
_entity.type
_entity.pdbx_description
1 polymer ?
#
loop_
_entity_poly.entity_id
_entity_poly.type
_entity_poly.pdbx_seq_one_letter_code
_entity_poly.pdbx_strand_id
1 'polypeptide(L)'
;MTLRVGTRASPLARIQADAVIQRLRDGGIEAEAVPLSTRGDRSLGGDLSTHVGQFVTGLDAHLFSDDVDLTVHSSKDVPIDLNESVLQIALLERAPAHDLLLLPAHHKHLPSLEETLNNPETKVDAVDAFSHLGTNAHVGTVSVRRQASLLHHRPDLLPIAIRGAIDTRMRRLVEGRADAMLLAEAGLRRLADNGALDAEYRQLRAVRLSLESWPSAPGQGAIAVHAARDSLVDLEALRGLLDHPQTSTAVREERRILAQLGGGCLSPVAAFVDQGKANVAVASPVWRTNAARRRSPEVNHWEGPVQGFVPPSWSQPGTTSGDGALRLITTASSSRLTDEAGLNNVSVVHQQVLSFEHIMDAWPKDVIPEDSPRQTWPWLLLSSPSAARMVIEGLHLCPDLARLPWAALGRGTALAALERGHTVAFCAEAEDGAGFAGALVDALGPEIPLLLPQSDQARP
;
A
#
# COMPACT_ATOMS: atom_id res chain seq x y z
N MET A 1 39.25 7.15 5.20
CA MET A 1 38.03 7.95 5.47
C MET A 1 36.90 6.95 5.65
N THR A 2 36.07 7.12 6.68
CA THR A 2 34.93 6.24 6.93
C THR A 2 33.72 6.79 6.19
N LEU A 3 33.03 5.97 5.40
CA LEU A 3 31.81 6.37 4.70
C LEU A 3 30.60 6.35 5.64
N ARG A 4 29.78 7.39 5.55
CA ARG A 4 28.57 7.58 6.34
C ARG A 4 27.36 7.15 5.53
N VAL A 5 26.67 6.11 6.00
CA VAL A 5 25.54 5.50 5.31
C VAL A 5 24.24 5.91 6.02
N GLY A 6 23.52 6.84 5.42
CA GLY A 6 22.24 7.35 5.89
C GLY A 6 21.14 6.29 5.81
N THR A 7 20.44 6.09 6.92
CA THR A 7 19.33 5.13 7.01
C THR A 7 18.20 5.62 7.91
N ARG A 8 17.01 5.08 7.73
CA ARG A 8 15.88 5.32 8.64
C ARG A 8 16.06 4.57 9.94
N ALA A 9 15.38 5.02 11.00
CA ALA A 9 15.49 4.41 12.32
C ALA A 9 14.83 3.03 12.46
N SER A 10 13.94 2.63 11.54
CA SER A 10 13.20 1.36 11.65
C SER A 10 14.12 0.14 11.60
N PRO A 11 13.80 -0.97 12.30
CA PRO A 11 14.66 -2.17 12.32
C PRO A 11 15.02 -2.70 10.94
N LEU A 12 14.05 -2.76 10.01
CA LEU A 12 14.28 -3.22 8.65
C LEU A 12 15.26 -2.32 7.89
N ALA A 13 15.12 -0.99 8.01
CA ALA A 13 16.00 -0.04 7.34
C ALA A 13 17.44 -0.12 7.86
N ARG A 14 17.62 -0.33 9.17
CA ARG A 14 18.94 -0.57 9.77
C ARG A 14 19.58 -1.83 9.20
N ILE A 15 18.87 -2.96 9.19
CA ILE A 15 19.36 -4.21 8.59
C ILE A 15 19.75 -4.03 7.11
N GLN A 16 18.99 -3.24 6.35
CA GLN A 16 19.33 -2.94 4.96
C GLN A 16 20.60 -2.11 4.83
N ALA A 17 20.80 -1.13 5.71
CA ALA A 17 22.04 -0.35 5.75
C ALA A 17 23.23 -1.19 6.20
N ASP A 18 23.05 -2.06 7.20
CA ASP A 18 24.08 -2.99 7.68
C ASP A 18 24.53 -3.94 6.56
N ALA A 19 23.61 -4.40 5.69
CA ALA A 19 23.96 -5.20 4.53
C ALA A 19 24.83 -4.44 3.51
N VAL A 20 24.60 -3.13 3.32
CA VAL A 20 25.45 -2.28 2.46
C VAL A 20 26.81 -2.06 3.11
N ILE A 21 26.83 -1.72 4.40
CA ILE A 21 28.05 -1.50 5.19
C ILE A 21 28.93 -2.75 5.20
N GLN A 22 28.34 -3.93 5.38
CA GLN A 22 29.10 -5.17 5.38
C GLN A 22 29.78 -5.41 4.02
N ARG A 23 29.09 -5.20 2.90
CA ARG A 23 29.68 -5.32 1.56
C ARG A 23 30.82 -4.31 1.33
N LEU A 24 30.68 -3.09 1.84
CA LEU A 24 31.75 -2.08 1.79
C LEU A 24 32.99 -2.54 2.58
N ARG A 25 32.78 -3.05 3.81
CA ARG A 25 33.86 -3.55 4.67
C ARG A 25 34.56 -4.77 4.07
N ASP A 26 33.81 -5.70 3.49
CA ASP A 26 34.37 -6.85 2.78
C ASP A 26 35.22 -6.41 1.58
N GLY A 27 34.89 -5.27 0.97
CA GLY A 27 35.67 -4.59 -0.07
C GLY A 27 36.82 -3.71 0.45
N GLY A 28 37.10 -3.69 1.75
CA GLY A 28 38.17 -2.90 2.37
C GLY A 28 37.82 -1.42 2.61
N ILE A 29 36.55 -1.05 2.54
CA ILE A 29 36.07 0.31 2.79
C ILE A 29 35.38 0.38 4.15
N GLU A 30 35.93 1.20 5.04
CA GLU A 30 35.30 1.49 6.33
C GLU A 30 34.00 2.28 6.13
N ALA A 31 32.94 1.85 6.80
CA ALA A 31 31.63 2.49 6.74
C ALA A 31 30.85 2.37 8.06
N GLU A 32 30.00 3.35 8.34
CA GLU A 32 29.14 3.41 9.52
C GLU A 32 27.72 3.88 9.19
N ALA A 33 26.74 3.43 9.97
CA ALA A 33 25.34 3.82 9.79
C ALA A 33 25.04 5.14 10.51
N VAL A 34 24.43 6.09 9.80
CA VAL A 34 23.92 7.34 10.37
C VAL A 34 22.40 7.28 10.39
N PRO A 35 21.76 7.05 11.56
CA PRO A 35 20.32 7.02 11.66
C PRO A 35 19.75 8.43 11.54
N LEU A 36 18.93 8.64 10.52
CA LEU A 36 18.28 9.92 10.24
C LEU A 36 16.80 9.84 10.58
N SER A 37 16.28 10.90 11.20
CA SER A 37 14.85 11.05 11.48
C SER A 37 14.19 11.83 10.35
N THR A 38 13.44 11.13 9.50
CA THR A 38 12.65 11.80 8.46
C THR A 38 11.36 12.38 9.06
N ARG A 39 10.83 13.49 8.51
CA ARG A 39 9.47 13.95 8.85
C ARG A 39 8.43 12.85 8.64
N GLY A 40 8.63 11.92 7.69
CA GLY A 40 7.76 10.77 7.50
C GLY A 40 7.76 9.75 8.65
N ASP A 41 8.84 9.65 9.42
CA ASP A 41 8.89 8.78 10.62
C ASP A 41 8.15 9.42 11.82
N ARG A 42 8.08 10.76 11.87
CA ARG A 42 7.28 11.52 12.86
C ARG A 42 5.81 11.69 12.41
N SER A 43 5.60 11.77 11.09
CA SER A 43 4.30 11.96 10.45
C SER A 43 3.77 10.66 9.85
N LEU A 44 3.38 9.77 10.75
CA LEU A 44 2.49 8.61 10.59
C LEU A 44 1.44 8.52 9.46
N GLY A 45 1.00 9.63 8.86
CA GLY A 45 -0.16 9.62 7.95
C GLY A 45 -0.47 10.93 7.24
N GLY A 46 -1.15 10.74 6.10
CA GLY A 46 -1.85 11.62 5.13
C GLY A 46 -1.04 12.72 4.48
N ASP A 47 -1.46 13.05 3.25
CA ASP A 47 -0.76 13.59 2.08
C ASP A 47 0.72 13.17 1.90
N LEU A 48 1.50 13.24 2.97
CA LEU A 48 2.87 12.79 3.10
C LEU A 48 3.07 11.26 2.99
N SER A 49 2.12 10.46 3.49
CA SER A 49 2.18 8.98 3.40
C SER A 49 1.43 8.38 2.21
N THR A 50 0.71 9.22 1.47
CA THR A 50 0.06 8.85 0.20
C THR A 50 1.00 9.06 -0.98
N HIS A 51 2.02 9.91 -0.87
CA HIS A 51 3.08 10.03 -1.87
C HIS A 51 4.25 9.10 -1.53
N VAL A 52 4.29 7.93 -2.18
CA VAL A 52 5.48 7.08 -2.17
C VAL A 52 6.66 7.88 -2.72
N GLY A 53 7.83 7.76 -2.08
CA GLY A 53 9.04 8.52 -2.43
C GLY A 53 9.41 9.63 -1.44
N GLN A 54 8.49 10.10 -0.59
CA GLN A 54 8.85 11.15 0.38
C GLN A 54 9.88 10.73 1.43
N PHE A 55 9.85 9.46 1.86
CA PHE A 55 10.90 8.91 2.73
C PHE A 55 12.27 8.90 2.02
N VAL A 56 12.27 8.65 0.71
CA VAL A 56 13.47 8.61 -0.13
C VAL A 56 14.00 10.02 -0.30
N THR A 57 13.17 10.97 -0.76
CA THR A 57 13.55 12.37 -0.93
C THR A 57 14.01 13.01 0.38
N GLY A 58 13.33 12.72 1.50
CA GLY A 58 13.70 13.27 2.80
C GLY A 58 15.03 12.74 3.33
N LEU A 59 15.37 11.48 3.03
CA LEU A 59 16.66 10.89 3.39
C LEU A 59 17.78 11.36 2.43
N ASP A 60 17.49 11.39 1.12
CA ASP A 60 18.44 11.83 0.09
C ASP A 60 18.81 13.31 0.21
N ALA A 61 17.97 14.14 0.83
CA ALA A 61 18.30 15.53 1.12
C ALA A 61 19.58 15.68 1.97
N HIS A 62 19.89 14.68 2.80
CA HIS A 62 21.10 14.67 3.64
C HIS A 62 22.39 14.36 2.84
N LEU A 63 22.27 13.91 1.60
CA LEU A 63 23.42 13.78 0.69
C LEU A 63 23.99 15.15 0.29
N PHE A 64 23.19 16.22 0.38
CA PHE A 64 23.58 17.57 -0.04
C PHE A 64 24.05 18.47 1.11
N SER A 65 23.78 18.09 2.35
CA SER A 65 24.29 18.77 3.55
C SER A 65 25.62 18.20 4.04
N ASP A 66 26.23 17.28 3.26
CA ASP A 66 27.38 16.47 3.67
C ASP A 66 27.16 15.75 5.01
N ASP A 67 25.92 15.46 5.42
CA ASP A 67 25.65 14.70 6.65
C ASP A 67 25.99 13.22 6.45
N VAL A 68 25.73 12.70 5.25
CA VAL A 68 25.98 11.33 4.82
C VAL A 68 26.57 11.29 3.42
N ASP A 69 27.30 10.21 3.11
CA ASP A 69 27.93 10.01 1.81
C ASP A 69 27.06 9.11 0.90
N LEU A 70 26.30 8.20 1.50
CA LEU A 70 25.38 7.27 0.85
C LEU A 70 24.04 7.22 1.57
N THR A 71 22.96 6.90 0.87
CA THR A 71 21.66 6.57 1.48
C THR A 71 21.15 5.23 0.98
N VAL A 72 20.38 4.53 1.82
CA VAL A 72 19.93 3.16 1.56
C VAL A 72 18.41 3.07 1.60
N HIS A 73 17.83 2.46 0.55
CA HIS A 73 16.39 2.38 0.34
C HIS A 73 15.93 0.99 -0.07
N SER A 74 14.68 0.66 0.22
CA SER A 74 14.01 -0.43 -0.51
C SER A 74 13.70 0.04 -1.93
N SER A 75 14.16 -0.67 -2.96
CA SER A 75 14.08 -0.19 -4.36
C SER A 75 12.63 0.07 -4.82
N LYS A 76 11.66 -0.69 -4.31
CA LYS A 76 10.22 -0.47 -4.61
C LYS A 76 9.65 0.85 -4.08
N ASP A 77 10.31 1.47 -3.10
CA ASP A 77 9.89 2.74 -2.51
C ASP A 77 10.59 3.93 -3.20
N VAL A 78 11.56 3.66 -4.08
CA VAL A 78 12.28 4.66 -4.86
C VAL A 78 11.37 5.19 -5.98
N PRO A 79 11.09 6.51 -6.04
CA PRO A 79 10.23 7.10 -7.07
C PRO A 79 10.88 6.95 -8.44
N ILE A 80 10.08 6.91 -9.51
CA ILE A 80 10.59 6.78 -10.89
C ILE A 80 11.50 7.94 -11.24
N ASP A 81 11.01 9.14 -10.99
CA ASP A 81 11.75 10.38 -11.17
C ASP A 81 12.56 10.66 -9.92
N LEU A 82 13.87 10.56 -10.05
CA LEU A 82 14.83 10.97 -9.02
C LEU A 82 15.21 12.43 -9.25
N ASN A 83 15.59 13.12 -8.17
CA ASN A 83 16.24 14.41 -8.29
C ASN A 83 17.52 14.24 -9.15
N GLU A 84 17.73 15.13 -10.12
CA GLU A 84 18.86 15.04 -11.05
C GLU A 84 20.22 14.98 -10.35
N SER A 85 20.34 15.60 -9.17
CA SER A 85 21.53 15.59 -8.32
C SER A 85 21.73 14.31 -7.50
N VAL A 86 20.80 13.35 -7.56
CA VAL A 86 20.93 12.03 -6.92
C VAL A 86 21.21 10.96 -7.97
N LEU A 87 22.15 10.07 -7.67
CA LEU A 87 22.44 8.88 -8.45
C LEU A 87 22.06 7.62 -7.68
N GLN A 88 21.30 6.72 -8.28
CA GLN A 88 21.21 5.33 -7.82
C GLN A 88 22.45 4.57 -8.32
N ILE A 89 23.46 4.44 -7.47
CA ILE A 89 24.76 3.89 -7.85
C ILE A 89 24.79 2.37 -7.87
N ALA A 90 23.94 1.71 -7.08
CA ALA A 90 23.90 0.26 -6.97
C ALA A 90 22.51 -0.27 -6.59
N LEU A 91 22.23 -1.49 -7.03
CA LEU A 91 21.20 -2.37 -6.49
C LEU A 91 21.86 -3.64 -5.99
N LEU A 92 21.74 -3.91 -4.69
CA LEU A 92 22.23 -5.15 -4.10
C LEU A 92 21.48 -6.35 -4.68
N GLU A 93 22.03 -7.55 -4.45
CA GLU A 93 21.39 -8.81 -4.83
C GLU A 93 19.96 -8.90 -4.28
N ARG A 94 19.04 -9.31 -5.15
CA ARG A 94 17.60 -9.31 -4.86
C ARG A 94 17.24 -10.47 -3.93
N ALA A 95 16.61 -10.15 -2.80
CA ALA A 95 15.91 -11.15 -1.99
C ALA A 95 14.62 -11.63 -2.69
N PRO A 96 14.01 -12.75 -2.27
CA PRO A 96 12.76 -13.25 -2.85
C PRO A 96 11.69 -12.16 -2.98
N ALA A 97 11.18 -11.97 -4.20
CA ALA A 97 10.29 -10.86 -4.55
C ALA A 97 8.81 -11.15 -4.24
N HIS A 98 8.49 -12.31 -3.67
CA HIS A 98 7.12 -12.73 -3.38
C HIS A 98 6.42 -11.85 -2.35
N ASP A 99 5.10 -11.86 -2.41
CA ASP A 99 4.27 -11.49 -1.28
C ASP A 99 3.86 -12.74 -0.50
N LEU A 100 3.74 -12.58 0.81
CA LEU A 100 3.15 -13.58 1.70
C LEU A 100 1.74 -13.10 2.10
N LEU A 101 0.76 -14.00 1.97
CA LEU A 101 -0.51 -13.90 2.67
C LEU A 101 -0.31 -14.46 4.08
N LEU A 102 -0.41 -13.59 5.07
CA LEU A 102 -0.29 -13.93 6.47
C LEU A 102 -1.68 -14.08 7.08
N LEU A 103 -1.88 -15.15 7.86
CA LEU A 103 -3.11 -15.44 8.57
C LEU A 103 -2.82 -15.71 10.06
N PRO A 104 -3.82 -15.54 10.94
CA PRO A 104 -3.69 -15.89 12.35
C PRO A 104 -3.28 -17.35 12.58
N ALA A 105 -2.60 -17.60 13.71
CA ALA A 105 -2.03 -18.91 14.04
C ALA A 105 -3.08 -20.04 14.18
N HIS A 106 -4.37 -19.73 14.30
CA HIS A 106 -5.44 -20.73 14.42
C HIS A 106 -5.71 -21.50 13.11
N HIS A 107 -5.21 -21.02 11.95
CA HIS A 107 -5.27 -21.75 10.67
C HIS A 107 -4.25 -22.91 10.61
N LYS A 108 -4.35 -23.89 11.53
CA LYS A 108 -3.32 -24.91 11.78
C LYS A 108 -2.94 -25.81 10.60
N HIS A 109 -3.76 -25.88 9.55
CA HIS A 109 -3.50 -26.66 8.34
C HIS A 109 -2.50 -26.00 7.39
N LEU A 110 -2.23 -24.70 7.57
CA LEU A 110 -1.24 -23.96 6.81
C LEU A 110 0.12 -24.01 7.51
N PRO A 111 1.24 -23.89 6.75
CA PRO A 111 2.56 -23.77 7.35
C PRO A 111 2.69 -22.46 8.12
N SER A 112 3.52 -22.50 9.16
CA SER A 112 3.96 -21.30 9.88
C SER A 112 4.83 -20.42 8.99
N LEU A 113 4.94 -19.14 9.34
CA LEU A 113 5.82 -18.18 8.67
C LEU A 113 7.26 -18.67 8.70
N GLU A 114 7.71 -19.25 9.80
CA GLU A 114 9.05 -19.83 9.92
C GLU A 114 9.27 -20.98 8.93
N GLU A 115 8.34 -21.94 8.85
CA GLU A 115 8.41 -23.04 7.87
C GLU A 115 8.40 -22.52 6.43
N THR A 116 7.54 -21.54 6.12
CA THR A 116 7.49 -20.92 4.80
C THR A 116 8.80 -20.22 4.44
N LEU A 117 9.39 -19.44 5.36
CA LEU A 117 10.66 -18.76 5.13
C LEU A 117 11.84 -19.75 4.97
N ASN A 118 11.80 -20.88 5.68
CA ASN A 118 12.81 -21.93 5.59
C ASN A 118 12.64 -22.86 4.38
N ASN A 119 11.49 -22.80 3.69
CA ASN A 119 11.21 -23.59 2.49
C ASN A 119 10.88 -22.68 1.28
N PRO A 120 11.89 -22.18 0.56
CA PRO A 120 11.71 -21.19 -0.50
C PRO A 120 10.93 -21.71 -1.73
N GLU A 121 10.87 -23.03 -1.93
CA GLU A 121 10.19 -23.66 -3.07
C GLU A 121 8.67 -23.66 -2.94
N THR A 122 8.14 -23.46 -1.74
CA THR A 122 6.69 -23.45 -1.51
C THR A 122 6.07 -22.19 -2.11
N LYS A 123 5.38 -22.32 -3.23
CA LYS A 123 4.61 -21.24 -3.87
C LYS A 123 3.22 -21.74 -4.22
N VAL A 124 2.23 -20.89 -4.03
CA VAL A 124 0.81 -21.20 -4.24
C VAL A 124 0.22 -20.18 -5.19
N ASP A 125 -0.64 -20.63 -6.09
CA ASP A 125 -1.39 -19.74 -6.97
C ASP A 125 -2.24 -18.75 -6.17
N ALA A 126 -2.41 -17.52 -6.66
CA ALA A 126 -3.19 -16.50 -5.97
C ALA A 126 -4.63 -16.94 -5.67
N VAL A 127 -5.28 -17.66 -6.58
CA VAL A 127 -6.66 -18.15 -6.39
C VAL A 127 -6.73 -19.14 -5.22
N ASP A 128 -5.82 -20.11 -5.20
CA ASP A 128 -5.74 -21.12 -4.15
C ASP A 128 -5.36 -20.49 -2.80
N ALA A 129 -4.40 -19.56 -2.79
CA ALA A 129 -4.00 -18.86 -1.58
C ALA A 129 -5.15 -18.08 -0.94
N PHE A 130 -5.96 -17.38 -1.74
CA PHE A 130 -7.11 -16.64 -1.22
C PHE A 130 -8.33 -17.52 -0.91
N SER A 131 -8.34 -18.79 -1.30
CA SER A 131 -9.39 -19.74 -0.91
C SER A 131 -9.43 -19.99 0.61
N HIS A 132 -8.30 -19.78 1.30
CA HIS A 132 -8.20 -19.90 2.76
C HIS A 132 -8.88 -18.75 3.52
N LEU A 133 -9.30 -17.69 2.83
CA LEU A 133 -9.98 -16.54 3.43
C LEU A 133 -11.49 -16.75 3.44
N GLY A 134 -12.10 -16.52 4.61
CA GLY A 134 -13.55 -16.50 4.78
C GLY A 134 -14.23 -15.49 3.86
N THR A 135 -15.53 -15.68 3.64
CA THR A 135 -16.36 -14.71 2.91
C THR A 135 -16.30 -13.35 3.62
N ASN A 136 -16.17 -12.28 2.83
CA ASN A 136 -16.12 -10.90 3.33
C ASN A 136 -14.90 -10.56 4.23
N ALA A 137 -13.86 -11.40 4.29
CA ALA A 137 -12.71 -11.16 5.15
C ALA A 137 -12.02 -9.81 4.89
N HIS A 138 -11.51 -9.21 5.97
CA HIS A 138 -10.74 -7.98 6.01
C HIS A 138 -9.25 -8.26 5.80
N VAL A 139 -8.68 -7.72 4.72
CA VAL A 139 -7.27 -7.96 4.36
C VAL A 139 -6.44 -6.68 4.54
N GLY A 140 -5.46 -6.74 5.42
CA GLY A 140 -4.54 -5.65 5.71
C GLY A 140 -3.61 -5.32 4.54
N THR A 141 -3.87 -4.23 3.83
CA THR A 141 -2.96 -3.66 2.82
C THR A 141 -3.38 -2.25 2.40
N VAL A 142 -2.40 -1.36 2.22
CA VAL A 142 -2.57 -0.04 1.60
C VAL A 142 -1.95 0.05 0.20
N SER A 143 -1.39 -1.04 -0.31
CA SER A 143 -0.80 -1.08 -1.65
C SER A 143 -1.91 -1.18 -2.69
N VAL A 144 -2.01 -0.17 -3.55
CA VAL A 144 -3.00 -0.11 -4.64
C VAL A 144 -2.90 -1.32 -5.56
N ARG A 145 -1.67 -1.76 -5.89
CA ARG A 145 -1.42 -3.02 -6.63
C ARG A 145 -2.06 -4.22 -5.93
N ARG A 146 -1.73 -4.43 -4.65
CA ARG A 146 -2.27 -5.57 -3.87
C ARG A 146 -3.79 -5.49 -3.76
N GLN A 147 -4.34 -4.31 -3.54
CA GLN A 147 -5.79 -4.09 -3.43
C GLN A 147 -6.51 -4.46 -4.73
N ALA A 148 -6.03 -3.96 -5.86
CA ALA A 148 -6.63 -4.22 -7.15
C ALA A 148 -6.55 -5.71 -7.53
N SER A 149 -5.38 -6.33 -7.38
CA SER A 149 -5.21 -7.77 -7.64
C SER A 149 -6.02 -8.64 -6.67
N LEU A 150 -6.06 -8.30 -5.38
CA LEU A 150 -6.87 -9.04 -4.40
C LEU A 150 -8.35 -9.05 -4.80
N LEU A 151 -8.89 -7.89 -5.12
CA LEU A 151 -10.30 -7.72 -5.48
C LEU A 151 -10.63 -8.30 -6.86
N HIS A 152 -9.64 -8.40 -7.75
CA HIS A 152 -9.79 -9.12 -9.01
C HIS A 152 -10.09 -10.61 -8.78
N HIS A 153 -9.32 -11.26 -7.90
CA HIS A 153 -9.52 -12.67 -7.56
C HIS A 153 -10.72 -12.91 -6.64
N ARG A 154 -10.93 -12.04 -5.66
CA ARG A 154 -11.96 -12.19 -4.62
C ARG A 154 -12.65 -10.84 -4.35
N PRO A 155 -13.66 -10.45 -5.16
CA PRO A 155 -14.35 -9.16 -5.05
C PRO A 155 -15.18 -9.00 -3.76
N ASP A 156 -15.41 -10.08 -3.03
CA ASP A 156 -16.09 -10.06 -1.74
C ASP A 156 -15.18 -9.60 -0.60
N LEU A 157 -13.86 -9.64 -0.72
CA LEU A 157 -12.93 -9.22 0.34
C LEU A 157 -12.92 -7.69 0.52
N LEU A 158 -12.53 -7.22 1.71
CA LEU A 158 -12.36 -5.79 1.96
C LEU A 158 -10.91 -5.46 2.34
N PRO A 159 -10.21 -4.66 1.54
CA PRO A 159 -8.93 -4.13 1.96
C PRO A 159 -9.10 -3.12 3.11
N ILE A 160 -8.31 -3.27 4.16
CA ILE A 160 -8.25 -2.33 5.28
C ILE A 160 -6.83 -1.79 5.49
N ALA A 161 -6.75 -0.54 5.91
CA ALA A 161 -5.52 0.21 6.01
C ALA A 161 -4.76 -0.14 7.30
N ILE A 162 -3.75 -0.99 7.15
CA ILE A 162 -2.76 -1.24 8.19
C ILE A 162 -1.43 -0.61 7.77
N ARG A 163 -1.03 0.42 8.51
CA ARG A 163 0.18 1.24 8.29
C ARG A 163 1.17 1.06 9.44
N GLY A 164 2.38 1.59 9.24
CA GLY A 164 3.48 1.49 10.21
C GLY A 164 4.56 0.50 9.78
N ALA A 165 5.55 0.30 10.65
CA ALA A 165 6.60 -0.70 10.51
C ALA A 165 6.00 -2.12 10.52
N ILE A 166 6.72 -3.12 10.01
CA ILE A 166 6.26 -4.52 9.92
C ILE A 166 5.73 -5.00 11.28
N ASP A 167 6.48 -4.78 12.36
CA ASP A 167 6.09 -5.11 13.72
C ASP A 167 4.68 -4.62 14.09
N THR A 168 4.42 -3.32 13.88
CA THR A 168 3.10 -2.71 14.15
C THR A 168 1.99 -3.37 13.33
N ARG A 169 2.29 -3.76 12.10
CA ARG A 169 1.31 -4.44 11.23
C ARG A 169 1.04 -5.87 11.69
N MET A 170 2.10 -6.64 12.01
CA MET A 170 1.99 -8.01 12.49
C MET A 170 1.19 -8.08 13.79
N ARG A 171 1.48 -7.18 14.74
CA ARG A 171 0.71 -7.04 15.97
C ARG A 171 -0.79 -6.81 15.71
N ARG A 172 -1.15 -5.95 14.76
CA ARG A 172 -2.57 -5.73 14.40
C ARG A 172 -3.25 -6.98 13.85
N LEU A 173 -2.51 -7.84 13.14
CA LEU A 173 -3.03 -9.14 12.70
C LEU A 173 -3.25 -10.07 13.90
N VAL A 174 -2.31 -10.12 14.85
CA VAL A 174 -2.44 -10.90 16.10
C VAL A 174 -3.61 -10.40 16.96
N GLU A 175 -3.80 -9.08 17.04
CA GLU A 175 -4.93 -8.42 17.73
C GLU A 175 -6.29 -8.66 17.05
N GLY A 176 -6.34 -9.35 15.90
CA GLY A 176 -7.59 -9.61 15.18
C GLY A 176 -8.17 -8.38 14.47
N ARG A 177 -7.38 -7.31 14.26
CA ARG A 177 -7.82 -6.11 13.53
C ARG A 177 -7.90 -6.32 12.02
N ALA A 178 -7.42 -7.46 11.53
CA ALA A 178 -7.60 -7.95 10.17
C ALA A 178 -7.69 -9.48 10.22
N ASP A 179 -8.38 -10.08 9.26
CA ASP A 179 -8.45 -11.53 9.11
C ASP A 179 -7.19 -12.08 8.42
N ALA A 180 -6.56 -11.27 7.57
CA ALA A 180 -5.30 -11.60 6.92
C ALA A 180 -4.50 -10.34 6.57
N MET A 181 -3.24 -10.53 6.16
CA MET A 181 -2.37 -9.43 5.76
C MET A 181 -1.47 -9.81 4.59
N LEU A 182 -1.20 -8.86 3.70
CA LEU A 182 -0.23 -9.05 2.62
C LEU A 182 1.05 -8.25 2.90
N LEU A 183 2.18 -8.95 3.04
CA LEU A 183 3.51 -8.34 3.22
C LEU A 183 4.52 -8.90 2.22
N ALA A 184 5.57 -8.13 1.94
CA ALA A 184 6.66 -8.59 1.07
C ALA A 184 7.54 -9.58 1.85
N GLU A 185 7.85 -10.73 1.26
CA GLU A 185 8.67 -11.76 1.90
C GLU A 185 10.06 -11.21 2.27
N ALA A 186 10.71 -10.47 1.36
CA ALA A 186 12.05 -9.92 1.58
C ALA A 186 12.17 -9.12 2.89
N GLY A 187 11.13 -8.40 3.30
CA GLY A 187 11.14 -7.66 4.56
C GLY A 187 11.08 -8.57 5.79
N LEU A 188 10.23 -9.60 5.73
CA LEU A 188 10.07 -10.59 6.80
C LEU A 188 11.30 -11.47 6.93
N ARG A 189 11.86 -11.92 5.81
CA ARG A 189 13.10 -12.71 5.76
C ARG A 189 14.28 -11.96 6.38
N ARG A 190 14.51 -10.71 5.98
CA ARG A 190 15.57 -9.86 6.57
C ARG A 190 15.43 -9.73 8.09
N LEU A 191 14.21 -9.52 8.59
CA LEU A 191 13.96 -9.46 10.03
C LEU A 191 14.20 -10.82 10.70
N ALA A 192 13.74 -11.92 10.09
CA ALA A 192 13.89 -13.26 10.63
C ALA A 192 15.37 -13.68 10.72
N ASP A 193 16.12 -13.52 9.63
CA ASP A 193 17.52 -13.92 9.50
C ASP A 193 18.45 -13.12 10.43
N ASN A 194 18.05 -11.89 10.80
CA ASN A 194 18.78 -11.03 11.72
C ASN A 194 18.23 -11.08 13.16
N GLY A 195 17.35 -12.05 13.48
CA GLY A 195 16.80 -12.20 14.83
C GLY A 195 15.87 -11.06 15.30
N ALA A 196 15.45 -10.18 14.39
CA ALA A 196 14.64 -8.99 14.68
C ALA A 196 13.13 -9.20 14.48
N LEU A 197 12.71 -10.36 13.97
CA LEU A 197 11.30 -10.76 13.95
C LEU A 197 10.94 -11.38 15.32
N ASP A 198 9.75 -11.09 15.86
CA ASP A 198 9.29 -11.70 17.11
C ASP A 198 8.99 -13.20 16.95
N ALA A 199 9.21 -14.00 18.00
CA ALA A 199 8.89 -15.43 18.00
C ALA A 199 7.39 -15.69 17.82
N GLU A 200 6.51 -14.86 18.39
CA GLU A 200 5.06 -14.96 18.19
C GLU A 200 4.71 -14.79 16.70
N TYR A 201 5.33 -13.82 16.02
CA TYR A 201 5.06 -13.55 14.61
C TYR A 201 5.53 -14.66 13.69
N ARG A 202 6.59 -15.39 14.07
CA ARG A 202 7.04 -16.60 13.35
C ARG A 202 6.00 -17.72 13.36
N GLN A 203 5.11 -17.74 14.35
CA GLN A 203 4.04 -18.74 14.48
C GLN A 203 2.76 -18.36 13.72
N LEU A 204 2.67 -17.15 13.15
CA LEU A 204 1.60 -16.82 12.21
C LEU A 204 1.65 -17.76 11.01
N ARG A 205 0.52 -17.95 10.33
CA ARG A 205 0.47 -18.77 9.13
C ARG A 205 0.83 -17.95 7.91
N ALA A 206 1.53 -18.56 6.97
CA ALA A 206 1.98 -17.87 5.78
C ALA A 206 1.76 -18.73 4.53
N VAL A 207 1.25 -18.09 3.48
CA VAL A 207 1.17 -18.67 2.13
C VAL A 207 1.95 -17.77 1.19
N ARG A 208 2.97 -18.32 0.53
CA ARG A 208 3.77 -17.58 -0.45
C ARG A 208 3.05 -17.56 -1.79
N LEU A 209 2.76 -16.36 -2.27
CA LEU A 209 2.13 -16.16 -3.57
C LEU A 209 3.13 -16.36 -4.70
N SER A 210 2.78 -17.20 -5.66
CA SER A 210 3.54 -17.43 -6.91
C SER A 210 3.69 -16.12 -7.69
N LEU A 211 4.87 -15.88 -8.27
CA LEU A 211 5.11 -14.68 -9.08
C LEU A 211 4.41 -14.77 -10.45
N GLU A 212 4.04 -15.97 -10.86
CA GLU A 212 3.30 -16.27 -12.09
C GLU A 212 1.87 -15.70 -12.05
N SER A 213 1.11 -15.94 -10.96
CA SER A 213 -0.23 -15.35 -10.79
C SER A 213 -0.26 -14.06 -9.96
N TRP A 214 0.76 -13.79 -9.16
CA TRP A 214 0.88 -12.59 -8.33
C TRP A 214 2.24 -11.89 -8.52
N PRO A 215 2.46 -11.22 -9.66
CA PRO A 215 3.69 -10.47 -9.89
C PRO A 215 3.92 -9.40 -8.81
N SER A 216 5.20 -9.17 -8.51
CA SER A 216 5.62 -8.26 -7.44
C SER A 216 5.52 -6.79 -7.83
N ALA A 217 5.69 -5.89 -6.85
CA ALA A 217 5.93 -4.49 -7.18
C ALA A 217 7.32 -4.33 -7.83
N PRO A 218 7.49 -3.41 -8.81
CA PRO A 218 8.80 -3.10 -9.39
C PRO A 218 9.86 -2.83 -8.31
N GLY A 219 11.02 -3.48 -8.38
CA GLY A 219 12.09 -3.35 -7.40
C GLY A 219 11.86 -4.07 -6.06
N GLN A 220 10.74 -4.80 -5.88
CA GLN A 220 10.50 -5.52 -4.63
C GLN A 220 11.58 -6.57 -4.37
N GLY A 221 12.17 -6.53 -3.18
CA GLY A 221 13.26 -7.43 -2.79
C GLY A 221 14.66 -6.86 -3.00
N ALA A 222 14.85 -5.83 -3.84
CA ALA A 222 16.14 -5.18 -4.01
C ALA A 222 16.35 -4.03 -3.00
N ILE A 223 17.62 -3.79 -2.64
CA ILE A 223 18.06 -2.63 -1.85
C ILE A 223 18.77 -1.69 -2.82
N ALA A 224 18.34 -0.43 -2.87
CA ALA A 224 18.95 0.62 -3.67
C ALA A 224 19.90 1.45 -2.81
N VAL A 225 21.05 1.80 -3.37
CA VAL A 225 22.03 2.69 -2.75
C VAL A 225 22.12 3.95 -3.60
N HIS A 226 21.91 5.10 -2.98
CA HIS A 226 22.04 6.40 -3.63
C HIS A 226 23.26 7.17 -3.13
N ALA A 227 23.76 8.06 -3.98
CA ALA A 227 24.82 9.02 -3.67
C ALA A 227 24.52 10.36 -4.35
N ALA A 228 25.15 11.44 -3.86
CA ALA A 228 25.17 12.71 -4.57
C ALA A 228 25.91 12.56 -5.91
N ARG A 229 25.41 13.18 -6.98
CA ARG A 229 26.02 13.13 -8.32
C ARG A 229 27.42 13.71 -8.35
N ASP A 230 27.65 14.77 -7.58
CA ASP A 230 28.90 15.49 -7.42
C ASP A 230 29.72 15.02 -6.21
N SER A 231 29.41 13.83 -5.67
CA SER A 231 30.17 13.22 -4.58
C SER A 231 31.67 13.17 -4.91
N LEU A 232 32.49 13.52 -3.91
CA LEU A 232 33.95 13.43 -3.98
C LEU A 232 34.46 11.99 -3.79
N VAL A 233 33.56 11.04 -3.49
CA VAL A 233 33.88 9.63 -3.32
C VAL A 233 33.92 8.94 -4.69
N ASP A 234 34.79 7.96 -4.85
CA ASP A 234 34.89 7.14 -6.07
C ASP A 234 33.63 6.25 -6.26
N LEU A 235 32.61 6.81 -6.91
CA LEU A 235 31.34 6.12 -7.14
C LEU A 235 31.47 4.88 -8.03
N GLU A 236 32.49 4.82 -8.90
CA GLU A 236 32.72 3.67 -9.76
C GLU A 236 33.26 2.49 -8.96
N ALA A 237 34.22 2.74 -8.06
CA ALA A 237 34.70 1.73 -7.12
C ALA A 237 33.56 1.23 -6.21
N LEU A 238 32.73 2.13 -5.66
CA LEU A 238 31.58 1.74 -4.84
C LEU A 238 30.57 0.91 -5.60
N ARG A 239 30.24 1.30 -6.84
CA ARG A 239 29.35 0.53 -7.71
C ARG A 239 29.91 -0.88 -7.96
N GLY A 240 31.21 -1.01 -8.20
CA GLY A 240 31.86 -2.31 -8.39
C GLY A 240 31.75 -3.27 -7.21
N LEU A 241 31.68 -2.73 -5.98
CA LEU A 241 31.52 -3.53 -4.75
C LEU A 241 30.06 -3.87 -4.43
N LEU A 242 29.14 -2.95 -4.73
CA LEU A 242 27.76 -3.00 -4.25
C LEU A 242 26.76 -3.57 -5.25
N ASP A 243 26.93 -3.24 -6.54
CA ASP A 243 25.92 -3.50 -7.57
C ASP A 243 25.90 -4.98 -7.96
N HIS A 244 24.69 -5.53 -8.04
CA HIS A 244 24.46 -6.87 -8.58
C HIS A 244 23.87 -6.74 -10.00
N PRO A 245 24.64 -7.01 -11.07
CA PRO A 245 24.25 -6.68 -12.45
C PRO A 245 22.91 -7.28 -12.90
N GLN A 246 22.62 -8.52 -12.48
CA GLN A 246 21.39 -9.23 -12.81
C GLN A 246 20.18 -8.54 -12.16
N THR A 247 20.30 -8.15 -10.89
CA THR A 247 19.25 -7.39 -10.20
C THR A 247 19.09 -6.00 -10.80
N SER A 248 20.20 -5.31 -11.07
CA SER A 248 20.20 -3.99 -11.68
C SER A 248 19.50 -3.99 -13.04
N THR A 249 19.76 -5.00 -13.88
CA THR A 249 19.11 -5.16 -15.18
C THR A 249 17.61 -5.42 -15.04
N ALA A 250 17.22 -6.40 -14.21
CA ALA A 250 15.81 -6.75 -14.00
C ALA A 250 14.99 -5.56 -13.46
N VAL A 251 15.48 -4.90 -12.42
CA VAL A 251 14.78 -3.77 -11.78
C VAL A 251 14.68 -2.57 -12.71
N ARG A 252 15.70 -2.28 -13.54
CA ARG A 252 15.60 -1.23 -14.55
C ARG A 252 14.48 -1.50 -15.56
N GLU A 253 14.35 -2.74 -16.02
CA GLU A 253 13.26 -3.11 -16.93
C GLU A 253 11.87 -3.04 -16.25
N GLU A 254 11.75 -3.51 -15.00
CA GLU A 254 10.51 -3.36 -14.22
C GLU A 254 10.09 -1.89 -14.06
N ARG A 255 11.06 -1.01 -13.81
CA ARG A 255 10.83 0.44 -13.67
C ARG A 255 10.53 1.09 -15.01
N ARG A 256 11.13 0.63 -16.11
CA ARG A 256 10.78 1.07 -17.47
C ARG A 256 9.33 0.74 -17.80
N ILE A 257 8.87 -0.47 -17.49
CA ILE A 257 7.46 -0.89 -17.64
C ILE A 257 6.55 0.05 -16.84
N LEU A 258 6.89 0.32 -15.58
CA LEU A 258 6.11 1.21 -14.74
C LEU A 258 6.03 2.64 -15.31
N ALA A 259 7.15 3.17 -15.82
CA ALA A 259 7.20 4.49 -16.44
C ALA A 259 6.37 4.58 -17.73
N GLN A 260 6.36 3.54 -18.56
CA GLN A 260 5.53 3.48 -19.78
C GLN A 260 4.02 3.52 -19.50
N LEU A 261 3.61 3.06 -18.32
CA LEU A 261 2.22 3.10 -17.89
C LEU A 261 1.81 4.46 -17.30
N GLY A 262 2.69 5.47 -17.37
CA GLY A 262 2.49 6.78 -16.75
C GLY A 262 2.30 6.71 -15.23
N GLY A 263 2.70 5.59 -14.62
CA GLY A 263 2.39 5.30 -13.23
C GLY A 263 3.49 5.77 -12.29
N GLY A 264 3.13 6.42 -11.19
CA GLY A 264 3.96 6.43 -9.97
C GLY A 264 3.67 5.20 -9.11
N CYS A 265 4.27 5.07 -7.93
CA CYS A 265 4.08 3.90 -7.04
C CYS A 265 2.63 3.72 -6.51
N LEU A 266 1.72 4.66 -6.80
CA LEU A 266 0.28 4.56 -6.55
C LEU A 266 -0.51 3.91 -7.69
N SER A 267 0.15 3.65 -8.82
CA SER A 267 -0.44 2.92 -9.93
C SER A 267 -0.70 1.46 -9.53
N PRO A 268 -1.84 0.86 -9.90
CA PRO A 268 -2.17 -0.53 -9.58
C PRO A 268 -1.41 -1.48 -10.53
N VAL A 269 -0.09 -1.38 -10.52
CA VAL A 269 0.82 -2.08 -11.44
C VAL A 269 1.73 -3.01 -10.67
N ALA A 270 1.80 -4.24 -11.16
CA ALA A 270 2.79 -5.22 -10.82
C ALA A 270 3.70 -5.42 -12.03
N ALA A 271 5.01 -5.50 -11.82
CA ALA A 271 5.94 -5.94 -12.85
C ALA A 271 7.11 -6.67 -12.17
N PHE A 272 7.34 -7.90 -12.60
CA PHE A 272 8.47 -8.71 -12.18
C PHE A 272 9.23 -9.17 -13.42
N VAL A 273 10.55 -8.98 -13.43
CA VAL A 273 11.44 -9.40 -14.51
C VAL A 273 12.42 -10.43 -13.99
N ASP A 274 12.51 -11.54 -14.69
CA ASP A 274 13.53 -12.57 -14.48
C ASP A 274 14.09 -13.04 -15.83
N GLN A 275 15.41 -13.04 -15.97
CA GLN A 275 16.12 -13.46 -17.19
C GLN A 275 15.56 -12.86 -18.50
N GLY A 276 15.14 -11.59 -18.47
CA GLY A 276 14.60 -10.87 -19.62
C GLY A 276 13.13 -11.18 -19.96
N LYS A 277 12.49 -12.10 -19.23
CA LYS A 277 11.05 -12.32 -19.26
C LYS A 277 10.39 -11.45 -18.19
N ALA A 278 9.30 -10.82 -18.56
CA ALA A 278 8.52 -9.94 -17.70
C ALA A 278 7.14 -10.56 -17.47
N ASN A 279 6.68 -10.53 -16.23
CA ASN A 279 5.31 -10.79 -15.83
C ASN A 279 4.72 -9.51 -15.26
N VAL A 280 3.67 -9.01 -15.91
CA VAL A 280 3.07 -7.71 -15.65
C VAL A 280 1.58 -7.90 -15.40
N ALA A 281 1.07 -7.25 -14.35
CA ALA A 281 -0.36 -7.14 -14.10
C ALA A 281 -0.74 -5.67 -13.92
N VAL A 282 -1.72 -5.19 -14.68
CA VAL A 282 -2.17 -3.79 -14.67
C VAL A 282 -3.68 -3.76 -14.46
N ALA A 283 -4.12 -3.18 -13.34
CA ALA A 283 -5.56 -2.98 -13.12
C ALA A 283 -6.11 -1.81 -13.95
N SER A 284 -7.36 -1.91 -14.35
CA SER A 284 -8.05 -0.86 -15.09
C SER A 284 -8.09 0.47 -14.31
N PRO A 285 -8.11 1.64 -14.96
CA PRO A 285 -8.23 2.93 -14.27
C PRO A 285 -9.47 3.05 -13.36
N VAL A 286 -10.53 2.28 -13.67
CA VAL A 286 -11.81 2.26 -12.94
C VAL A 286 -11.91 1.11 -11.93
N TRP A 287 -10.79 0.44 -11.59
CA TRP A 287 -10.78 -0.72 -10.69
C TRP A 287 -11.48 -0.43 -9.34
N ARG A 288 -11.30 0.77 -8.80
CA ARG A 288 -11.93 1.23 -7.55
C ARG A 288 -13.44 1.35 -7.68
N THR A 289 -13.92 1.86 -8.81
CA THR A 289 -15.36 1.95 -9.11
C THR A 289 -15.97 0.56 -9.25
N ASN A 290 -15.29 -0.36 -9.93
CA ASN A 290 -15.75 -1.76 -10.01
C ASN A 290 -15.83 -2.40 -8.62
N ALA A 291 -14.77 -2.27 -7.82
CA ALA A 291 -14.74 -2.75 -6.44
C ALA A 291 -15.87 -2.16 -5.58
N ALA A 292 -16.11 -0.85 -5.66
CA ALA A 292 -17.16 -0.18 -4.90
C ALA A 292 -18.56 -0.68 -5.26
N ARG A 293 -18.74 -1.10 -6.52
CA ARG A 293 -19.96 -1.73 -7.04
C ARG A 293 -19.97 -3.25 -6.87
N ARG A 294 -19.04 -3.82 -6.09
CA ARG A 294 -18.90 -5.27 -5.85
C ARG A 294 -18.75 -6.09 -7.12
N ARG A 295 -18.12 -5.51 -8.15
CA ARG A 295 -17.73 -6.19 -9.39
C ARG A 295 -16.24 -6.50 -9.32
N SER A 296 -15.82 -7.63 -9.88
CA SER A 296 -14.40 -7.92 -10.04
C SER A 296 -13.74 -6.82 -10.87
N PRO A 297 -12.73 -6.13 -10.35
CA PRO A 297 -11.91 -5.23 -11.15
C PRO A 297 -11.24 -6.00 -12.28
N GLU A 298 -11.10 -5.37 -13.44
CA GLU A 298 -10.37 -5.97 -14.55
C GLU A 298 -8.87 -5.71 -14.36
N VAL A 299 -8.08 -6.79 -14.46
CA VAL A 299 -6.62 -6.75 -14.39
C VAL A 299 -6.09 -7.41 -15.65
N ASN A 300 -5.38 -6.65 -16.47
CA ASN A 300 -4.73 -7.18 -17.66
C ASN A 300 -3.40 -7.81 -17.25
N HIS A 301 -3.22 -9.08 -17.62
CA HIS A 301 -1.99 -9.82 -17.39
C HIS A 301 -1.23 -9.99 -18.71
N TRP A 302 0.08 -9.83 -18.64
CA TRP A 302 0.98 -10.07 -19.76
C TRP A 302 2.24 -10.77 -19.28
N GLU A 303 2.65 -11.80 -20.01
CA GLU A 303 3.88 -12.55 -19.77
C GLU A 303 4.63 -12.71 -21.09
N GLY A 304 5.93 -12.39 -21.09
CA GLY A 304 6.76 -12.55 -22.28
C GLY A 304 8.10 -11.82 -22.23
N PRO A 305 8.85 -11.77 -23.34
CA PRO A 305 10.09 -11.01 -23.44
C PRO A 305 9.83 -9.51 -23.22
N VAL A 306 10.59 -8.87 -22.33
CA VAL A 306 10.31 -7.51 -21.83
C VAL A 306 10.21 -6.43 -22.92
N GLN A 307 10.84 -6.64 -24.08
CA GLN A 307 10.77 -5.73 -25.24
C GLN A 307 9.41 -5.79 -25.95
N GLY A 308 8.64 -6.87 -25.77
CA GLY A 308 7.32 -7.07 -26.35
C GLY A 308 6.17 -6.56 -25.49
N PHE A 309 6.44 -6.00 -24.30
CA PHE A 309 5.38 -5.44 -23.47
C PHE A 309 4.79 -4.20 -24.14
N VAL A 310 3.46 -4.18 -24.26
CA VAL A 310 2.69 -3.03 -24.72
C VAL A 310 1.68 -2.68 -23.62
N PRO A 311 1.66 -1.42 -23.13
CA PRO A 311 0.66 -0.97 -22.18
C PRO A 311 -0.77 -1.30 -22.64
N PRO A 312 -1.62 -1.88 -21.78
CA PRO A 312 -3.01 -2.14 -22.13
C PRO A 312 -3.75 -0.81 -22.35
N SER A 313 -4.54 -0.76 -23.41
CA SER A 313 -5.46 0.35 -23.67
C SER A 313 -6.84 0.01 -23.12
N TRP A 314 -7.46 0.99 -22.48
CA TRP A 314 -8.79 0.85 -21.89
C TRP A 314 -9.74 1.79 -22.62
N SER A 315 -10.82 1.24 -23.19
CA SER A 315 -11.91 2.06 -23.70
C SER A 315 -12.54 2.81 -22.54
N GLN A 316 -12.62 4.14 -22.63
CA GLN A 316 -13.45 4.90 -21.69
C GLN A 316 -14.87 4.33 -21.75
N PRO A 317 -15.56 4.12 -20.60
CA PRO A 317 -16.95 3.70 -20.63
C PRO A 317 -17.73 4.75 -21.42
N GLY A 318 -18.09 4.42 -22.66
CA GLY A 318 -19.00 5.23 -23.44
C GLY A 318 -20.32 5.27 -22.68
N THR A 319 -20.83 6.45 -22.40
CA THR A 319 -22.25 6.60 -22.09
C THR A 319 -23.01 6.05 -23.29
N THR A 320 -23.52 4.83 -23.19
CA THR A 320 -24.43 4.27 -24.17
C THR A 320 -25.76 5.02 -24.06
N SER A 321 -25.81 6.22 -24.62
CA SER A 321 -27.05 6.92 -24.91
C SER A 321 -27.64 6.28 -26.16
N GLY A 322 -28.24 5.10 -26.00
CA GLY A 322 -29.15 4.55 -26.99
C GLY A 322 -30.37 5.44 -27.05
N ASP A 323 -30.43 6.31 -28.06
CA ASP A 323 -31.56 7.20 -28.29
C ASP A 323 -32.81 6.33 -28.57
N GLY A 324 -33.75 6.30 -27.61
CA GLY A 324 -35.00 5.53 -27.70
C GLY A 324 -35.16 4.32 -26.75
N ALA A 325 -34.17 3.98 -25.91
CA ALA A 325 -34.31 2.90 -24.91
C ALA A 325 -35.05 3.37 -23.63
N LEU A 326 -35.77 2.45 -22.96
CA LEU A 326 -36.39 2.69 -21.65
C LEU A 326 -35.33 3.22 -20.66
N ARG A 327 -35.65 4.33 -19.99
CA ARG A 327 -34.80 4.96 -18.98
C ARG A 327 -35.35 4.70 -17.58
N LEU A 328 -34.51 4.22 -16.67
CA LEU A 328 -34.83 4.15 -15.25
C LEU A 328 -34.33 5.43 -14.57
N ILE A 329 -35.23 6.27 -14.09
CA ILE A 329 -34.84 7.42 -13.26
C ILE A 329 -34.90 6.98 -11.80
N THR A 330 -33.79 7.08 -11.09
CA THR A 330 -33.72 6.76 -9.67
C THR A 330 -33.23 7.95 -8.86
N THR A 331 -33.82 8.13 -7.68
CA THR A 331 -33.41 9.12 -6.68
C THR A 331 -32.42 8.52 -5.69
N ALA A 332 -32.13 7.21 -5.80
CA ALA A 332 -31.15 6.54 -4.98
C ALA A 332 -29.77 7.18 -5.18
N SER A 333 -29.13 7.52 -4.07
CA SER A 333 -27.79 8.10 -4.03
C SER A 333 -26.69 7.11 -4.43
N SER A 334 -27.03 5.81 -4.58
CA SER A 334 -26.10 4.76 -5.05
C SER A 334 -26.69 3.98 -6.23
N SER A 335 -25.80 3.47 -7.09
CA SER A 335 -26.13 2.56 -8.20
C SER A 335 -26.41 1.13 -7.74
N ARG A 336 -26.41 0.86 -6.42
CA ARG A 336 -26.50 -0.50 -5.87
C ARG A 336 -27.75 -1.25 -6.35
N LEU A 337 -28.90 -0.59 -6.31
CA LEU A 337 -30.17 -1.19 -6.72
C LEU A 337 -30.17 -1.54 -8.22
N THR A 338 -29.54 -0.71 -9.05
CA THR A 338 -29.47 -0.94 -10.49
C THR A 338 -28.39 -1.96 -10.87
N ASP A 339 -27.30 -2.00 -10.12
CA ASP A 339 -26.22 -2.96 -10.27
C ASP A 339 -26.65 -4.37 -9.84
N GLU A 340 -27.35 -4.50 -8.70
CA GLU A 340 -27.91 -5.79 -8.21
C GLU A 340 -29.04 -6.30 -9.11
N ALA A 341 -29.85 -5.41 -9.69
CA ALA A 341 -30.91 -5.79 -10.62
C ALA A 341 -30.40 -6.19 -12.02
N GLY A 342 -29.08 -6.14 -12.27
CA GLY A 342 -28.49 -6.56 -13.54
C GLY A 342 -28.95 -5.71 -14.74
N LEU A 343 -29.30 -4.45 -14.51
CA LEU A 343 -29.90 -3.54 -15.49
C LEU A 343 -28.86 -2.97 -16.48
N ASN A 344 -27.92 -3.79 -16.94
CA ASN A 344 -26.79 -3.38 -17.80
C ASN A 344 -27.23 -2.80 -19.15
N ASN A 345 -28.45 -3.11 -19.60
CA ASN A 345 -29.04 -2.64 -20.87
C ASN A 345 -30.12 -1.56 -20.68
N VAL A 346 -30.33 -1.08 -19.45
CA VAL A 346 -31.28 0.01 -19.16
C VAL A 346 -30.48 1.26 -18.89
N SER A 347 -30.83 2.36 -19.57
CA SER A 347 -30.21 3.65 -19.30
C SER A 347 -30.72 4.16 -17.95
N VAL A 348 -29.88 4.12 -16.92
CA VAL A 348 -30.22 4.61 -15.58
C VAL A 348 -29.80 6.07 -15.47
N VAL A 349 -30.75 6.94 -15.16
CA VAL A 349 -30.50 8.35 -14.82
C VAL A 349 -30.63 8.50 -13.31
N HIS A 350 -29.50 8.77 -12.65
CA HIS A 350 -29.50 9.13 -11.23
C HIS A 350 -29.87 10.61 -11.09
N GLN A 351 -31.13 10.87 -10.74
CA GLN A 351 -31.58 12.22 -10.44
C GLN A 351 -31.33 12.48 -8.95
N GLN A 352 -30.28 13.22 -8.62
CA GLN A 352 -30.07 13.65 -7.24
C GLN A 352 -31.20 14.58 -6.80
N VAL A 353 -31.92 14.18 -5.75
CA VAL A 353 -33.00 14.98 -5.13
C VAL A 353 -32.51 15.68 -3.86
N LEU A 354 -31.36 15.27 -3.33
CA LEU A 354 -30.69 15.88 -2.19
C LEU A 354 -29.25 16.24 -2.60
N SER A 355 -28.91 17.52 -2.49
CA SER A 355 -27.53 18.00 -2.53
C SER A 355 -27.02 18.19 -1.10
N PHE A 356 -25.73 17.97 -0.91
CA PHE A 356 -25.04 18.30 0.33
C PHE A 356 -24.04 19.40 0.03
N GLU A 357 -23.98 20.41 0.89
CA GLU A 357 -23.04 21.53 0.78
C GLU A 357 -22.10 21.53 1.97
N HIS A 358 -20.88 22.02 1.75
CA HIS A 358 -19.90 22.16 2.81
C HIS A 358 -20.17 23.43 3.61
N ILE A 359 -20.35 23.29 4.92
CA ILE A 359 -20.39 24.42 5.84
C ILE A 359 -18.95 24.80 6.18
N MET A 360 -18.37 25.68 5.37
CA MET A 360 -16.92 25.96 5.37
C MET A 360 -16.35 26.30 6.76
N ASP A 361 -17.09 27.08 7.56
CA ASP A 361 -16.63 27.55 8.88
C ASP A 361 -16.75 26.50 9.99
N ALA A 362 -17.41 25.37 9.74
CA ALA A 362 -17.64 24.32 10.74
C ALA A 362 -16.58 23.20 10.75
N TRP A 363 -15.60 23.26 9.84
CA TRP A 363 -14.55 22.25 9.77
C TRP A 363 -13.52 22.44 10.89
N PRO A 364 -13.04 21.34 11.52
CA PRO A 364 -12.03 21.44 12.56
C PRO A 364 -10.70 21.96 11.98
N LYS A 365 -9.92 22.61 12.84
CA LYS A 365 -8.53 23.00 12.58
C LYS A 365 -7.64 22.24 13.53
N ASP A 366 -6.38 22.01 13.12
CA ASP A 366 -5.35 21.41 13.98
C ASP A 366 -5.77 20.07 14.61
N VAL A 367 -6.40 19.22 13.78
CA VAL A 367 -7.03 17.96 14.23
C VAL A 367 -6.03 16.94 14.76
N ILE A 368 -4.76 17.07 14.37
CA ILE A 368 -3.68 16.24 14.91
C ILE A 368 -2.93 17.08 15.94
N PRO A 369 -2.92 16.66 17.22
CA PRO A 369 -2.16 17.38 18.23
C PRO A 369 -0.67 17.40 17.88
N GLU A 370 -0.03 18.57 18.02
CA GLU A 370 1.41 18.73 17.77
C GLU A 370 2.23 17.74 18.61
N ASP A 371 3.26 17.16 17.98
CA ASP A 371 4.19 16.19 18.58
C ASP A 371 3.54 14.97 19.28
N SER A 372 2.27 14.68 18.99
CA SER A 372 1.58 13.53 19.58
C SER A 372 1.88 12.21 18.85
N PRO A 373 2.09 11.10 19.58
CA PRO A 373 2.22 9.78 18.97
C PRO A 373 0.98 9.38 18.18
N ARG A 374 1.14 8.80 16.98
CA ARG A 374 -0.01 8.39 16.12
C ARG A 374 -1.04 7.52 16.82
N GLN A 375 -0.62 6.71 17.80
CA GLN A 375 -1.53 5.85 18.56
C GLN A 375 -2.57 6.63 19.39
N THR A 376 -2.32 7.92 19.66
CA THR A 376 -3.23 8.83 20.39
C THR A 376 -4.00 9.76 19.46
N TRP A 377 -3.80 9.68 18.14
CA TRP A 377 -4.51 10.55 17.19
C TRP A 377 -6.00 10.24 17.14
N PRO A 378 -6.84 11.25 16.84
CA PRO A 378 -8.27 11.03 16.70
C PRO A 378 -8.60 10.05 15.57
N TRP A 379 -9.71 9.34 15.72
CA TRP A 379 -10.29 8.51 14.68
C TRP A 379 -11.46 9.20 14.01
N LEU A 380 -11.50 9.14 12.68
CA LEU A 380 -12.64 9.63 11.91
C LEU A 380 -13.66 8.51 11.72
N LEU A 381 -14.88 8.69 12.23
CA LEU A 381 -15.96 7.74 12.14
C LEU A 381 -16.89 8.10 10.98
N LEU A 382 -16.98 7.22 9.99
CA LEU A 382 -17.85 7.38 8.83
C LEU A 382 -19.12 6.55 9.02
N SER A 383 -20.24 7.22 9.24
CA SER A 383 -21.55 6.59 9.46
C SER A 383 -22.28 6.20 8.17
N SER A 384 -21.86 6.73 7.01
CA SER A 384 -22.52 6.49 5.73
C SER A 384 -21.60 6.72 4.52
N PRO A 385 -21.94 6.18 3.33
CA PRO A 385 -21.27 6.50 2.07
C PRO A 385 -21.27 8.01 1.76
N SER A 386 -22.34 8.72 2.10
CA SER A 386 -22.44 10.17 1.90
C SER A 386 -21.44 10.93 2.77
N ALA A 387 -21.27 10.52 4.04
CA ALA A 387 -20.28 11.09 4.93
C ALA A 387 -18.85 10.86 4.39
N ALA A 388 -18.55 9.65 3.92
CA ALA A 388 -17.27 9.33 3.29
C ALA A 388 -16.98 10.26 2.09
N ARG A 389 -17.96 10.45 1.21
CA ARG A 389 -17.87 11.35 0.07
C ARG A 389 -17.59 12.79 0.51
N MET A 390 -18.39 13.33 1.42
CA MET A 390 -18.27 14.71 1.90
C MET A 390 -16.93 14.98 2.59
N VAL A 391 -16.44 14.04 3.39
CA VAL A 391 -15.11 14.18 3.99
C VAL A 391 -14.05 14.30 2.89
N ILE A 392 -14.07 13.40 1.91
CA ILE A 392 -13.04 13.34 0.86
C ILE A 392 -13.06 14.60 -0.03
N GLU A 393 -14.25 15.03 -0.46
CA GLU A 393 -14.42 16.25 -1.26
C GLU A 393 -13.97 17.50 -0.49
N GLY A 394 -14.11 17.48 0.85
CA GLY A 394 -13.72 18.57 1.74
C GLY A 394 -12.29 18.50 2.28
N LEU A 395 -11.47 17.52 1.88
CA LEU A 395 -10.08 17.40 2.36
C LEU A 395 -9.24 18.64 2.04
N HIS A 396 -9.59 19.39 1.00
CA HIS A 396 -8.92 20.66 0.69
C HIS A 396 -9.14 21.74 1.78
N LEU A 397 -10.20 21.63 2.58
CA LEU A 397 -10.52 22.53 3.70
C LEU A 397 -9.73 22.14 4.96
N CYS A 398 -9.53 20.83 5.17
CA CYS A 398 -8.77 20.29 6.30
C CYS A 398 -7.97 19.04 5.88
N PRO A 399 -6.77 19.21 5.29
CA PRO A 399 -5.96 18.10 4.77
C PRO A 399 -5.56 17.07 5.83
N ASP A 400 -5.47 17.49 7.09
CA ASP A 400 -5.12 16.63 8.22
C ASP A 400 -6.11 15.46 8.42
N LEU A 401 -7.36 15.59 8.00
CA LEU A 401 -8.34 14.50 8.11
C LEU A 401 -7.93 13.27 7.28
N ALA A 402 -7.24 13.45 6.15
CA ALA A 402 -6.71 12.35 5.34
C ALA A 402 -5.64 11.52 6.06
N ARG A 403 -5.05 12.08 7.13
CA ARG A 403 -3.95 11.50 7.91
C ARG A 403 -4.44 10.57 9.02
N LEU A 404 -5.67 10.81 9.47
CA LEU A 404 -6.29 10.09 10.56
C LEU A 404 -6.64 8.65 10.16
N PRO A 405 -6.66 7.70 11.12
CA PRO A 405 -7.33 6.42 10.91
C PRO A 405 -8.85 6.63 10.74
N TRP A 406 -9.41 6.03 9.69
CA TRP A 406 -10.85 6.09 9.41
C TRP A 406 -11.50 4.77 9.79
N ALA A 407 -12.64 4.83 10.47
CA ALA A 407 -13.49 3.68 10.72
C ALA A 407 -14.82 3.86 9.97
N ALA A 408 -15.28 2.80 9.30
CA ALA A 408 -16.54 2.81 8.58
C ALA A 408 -17.60 1.97 9.29
N LEU A 409 -18.81 2.52 9.35
CA LEU A 409 -20.04 1.78 9.62
C LEU A 409 -20.42 1.02 8.35
N GLY A 410 -20.11 -0.28 8.33
CA GLY A 410 -20.45 -1.18 7.25
C GLY A 410 -19.57 -1.07 6.01
N ARG A 411 -19.53 -2.17 5.26
CA ARG A 411 -18.78 -2.33 4.02
C ARG A 411 -19.12 -1.31 2.95
N GLY A 412 -20.39 -0.90 2.83
CA GLY A 412 -20.81 0.10 1.84
C GLY A 412 -20.09 1.44 2.04
N THR A 413 -19.92 1.85 3.29
CA THR A 413 -19.20 3.08 3.64
C THR A 413 -17.69 2.94 3.38
N ALA A 414 -17.11 1.80 3.75
CA ALA A 414 -15.70 1.50 3.50
C ALA A 414 -15.37 1.50 1.99
N LEU A 415 -16.22 0.88 1.18
CA LEU A 415 -16.07 0.82 -0.27
C LEU A 415 -16.28 2.19 -0.94
N ALA A 416 -17.19 3.02 -0.42
CA ALA A 416 -17.37 4.40 -0.92
C ALA A 416 -16.14 5.29 -0.67
N ALA A 417 -15.45 5.08 0.46
CA ALA A 417 -14.16 5.71 0.72
C ALA A 417 -13.07 5.14 -0.23
N LEU A 418 -13.02 3.82 -0.41
CA LEU A 418 -12.05 3.16 -1.29
C LEU A 418 -12.19 3.64 -2.74
N GLU A 419 -13.43 3.80 -3.22
CA GLU A 419 -13.76 4.32 -4.56
C GLU A 419 -12.99 5.62 -4.86
N ARG A 420 -12.89 6.48 -3.85
CA ARG A 420 -12.28 7.82 -3.90
C ARG A 420 -10.84 7.84 -3.42
N GLY A 421 -10.19 6.67 -3.33
CA GLY A 421 -8.77 6.55 -3.01
C GLY A 421 -8.43 6.42 -1.52
N HIS A 422 -9.42 6.35 -0.63
CA HIS A 422 -9.21 6.24 0.82
C HIS A 422 -9.56 4.86 1.36
N THR A 423 -8.55 4.09 1.77
CA THR A 423 -8.77 2.82 2.46
C THR A 423 -8.98 3.06 3.96
N VAL A 424 -10.11 2.60 4.50
CA VAL A 424 -10.42 2.72 5.93
C VAL A 424 -9.54 1.80 6.77
N ALA A 425 -9.19 2.22 7.98
CA ALA A 425 -8.38 1.42 8.90
C ALA A 425 -9.20 0.35 9.64
N PHE A 426 -10.52 0.54 9.71
CA PHE A 426 -11.45 -0.38 10.36
C PHE A 426 -12.82 -0.33 9.67
N CYS A 427 -13.50 -1.46 9.65
CA CYS A 427 -14.88 -1.57 9.16
C CYS A 427 -15.64 -2.44 10.14
N ALA A 428 -16.68 -1.88 10.77
CA ALA A 428 -17.59 -2.68 11.57
C ALA A 428 -18.68 -3.24 10.66
N GLU A 429 -18.85 -4.56 10.63
CA GLU A 429 -20.02 -5.20 10.01
C GLU A 429 -21.23 -5.04 10.95
N ALA A 430 -21.65 -3.79 11.15
CA ALA A 430 -22.77 -3.39 11.99
C ALA A 430 -23.86 -2.73 11.15
N GLU A 431 -25.12 -2.91 11.56
CA GLU A 431 -26.28 -2.36 10.87
C GLU A 431 -26.69 -0.97 11.39
N ASP A 432 -26.23 -0.59 12.58
CA ASP A 432 -26.58 0.67 13.24
C ASP A 432 -25.41 1.27 14.03
N GLY A 433 -25.64 2.46 14.59
CA GLY A 433 -24.65 3.18 15.39
C GLY A 433 -24.30 2.50 16.70
N ALA A 434 -25.22 1.73 17.30
CA ALA A 434 -24.96 1.05 18.57
C ALA A 434 -24.02 -0.14 18.37
N GLY A 435 -24.25 -0.95 17.33
CA GLY A 435 -23.33 -2.01 16.91
C GLY A 435 -21.98 -1.45 16.46
N PHE A 436 -21.98 -0.30 15.77
CA PHE A 436 -20.73 0.36 15.40
C PHE A 436 -19.93 0.81 16.63
N ALA A 437 -20.59 1.45 17.60
CA ALA A 437 -19.95 1.84 18.86
C ALA A 437 -19.41 0.62 19.61
N GLY A 438 -20.19 -0.47 19.72
CA GLY A 438 -19.75 -1.73 20.34
C GLY A 438 -18.48 -2.28 19.70
N ALA A 439 -18.44 -2.38 18.37
CA ALA A 439 -17.27 -2.84 17.64
C ALA A 439 -16.04 -1.94 17.81
N LEU A 440 -16.25 -0.63 18.01
CA LEU A 440 -15.17 0.33 18.25
C LEU A 440 -14.58 0.21 19.67
N VAL A 441 -15.39 -0.12 20.68
CA VAL A 441 -14.89 -0.32 22.06
C VAL A 441 -13.84 -1.43 22.12
N ASP A 442 -14.05 -2.51 21.36
CA ASP A 442 -13.09 -3.62 21.30
C ASP A 442 -11.85 -3.25 20.46
N ALA A 443 -11.99 -2.35 19.49
CA ALA A 443 -10.93 -1.98 18.56
C ALA A 443 -10.06 -0.80 19.04
N LEU A 444 -10.60 0.09 19.88
CA LEU A 444 -10.00 1.37 20.27
C LEU A 444 -9.79 1.47 21.78
N GLY A 445 -8.71 2.16 22.19
CA GLY A 445 -8.53 2.52 23.59
C GLY A 445 -9.57 3.55 24.05
N PRO A 446 -9.94 3.55 25.35
CA PRO A 446 -11.03 4.39 25.89
C PRO A 446 -10.77 5.90 25.76
N GLU A 447 -9.50 6.31 25.70
CA GLU A 447 -9.08 7.71 25.65
C GLU A 447 -8.87 8.24 24.21
N ILE A 448 -9.16 7.43 23.18
CA ILE A 448 -8.96 7.84 21.79
C ILE A 448 -10.05 8.85 21.39
N PRO A 449 -9.69 10.08 20.98
CA PRO A 449 -10.70 11.06 20.55
C PRO A 449 -11.37 10.60 19.25
N LEU A 450 -12.66 10.92 19.10
CA LEU A 450 -13.46 10.53 17.94
C LEU A 450 -13.96 11.78 17.22
N LEU A 451 -13.88 11.76 15.89
CA LEU A 451 -14.45 12.75 15.00
C LEU A 451 -15.60 12.11 14.24
N LEU A 452 -16.75 12.76 14.22
CA LEU A 452 -17.93 12.31 13.52
C LEU A 452 -18.40 13.41 12.56
N PRO A 453 -18.38 13.21 11.24
CA PRO A 453 -19.00 14.13 10.30
C PRO A 453 -20.51 14.23 10.59
N GLN A 454 -21.00 15.45 10.76
CA GLN A 454 -22.42 15.72 11.02
C GLN A 454 -22.97 16.73 10.01
N SER A 455 -24.26 16.59 9.70
CA SER A 455 -25.04 17.63 9.02
C SER A 455 -25.60 18.58 10.07
N ASP A 456 -25.77 19.84 9.69
CA ASP A 456 -26.54 20.87 10.41
C ASP A 456 -27.98 20.47 10.76
N GLN A 457 -28.56 19.50 10.04
CA GLN A 457 -29.89 18.96 10.27
C GLN A 457 -29.89 17.73 11.21
N ALA A 458 -28.72 17.18 11.54
CA ALA A 458 -28.61 16.08 12.48
C ALA A 458 -28.84 16.61 13.91
N ARG A 459 -29.80 16.03 14.64
CA ARG A 459 -29.97 16.32 16.06
C ARG A 459 -28.82 15.65 16.85
N PRO A 460 -28.26 16.33 17.86
CA PRO A 460 -27.12 15.83 18.63
C PRO A 460 -27.40 14.50 19.34
#